data_AF-A0A6L7Y6X6-F1
#
_entry.id   AF-A0A6L7Y6X6-F1
#
_cell.length_a   1.000
_cell.length_b   1.000
_cell.length_c   1.000
_cell.angle_alpha   90.00
_cell.angle_beta   90.00
_cell.angle_gamma   90.00
#
_symmetry.space_group_name_H-M   'P 1'
#
loop_
_entity.id
_entity.type
_entity.pdbx_description
1 polymer ?
#
loop_
_entity_poly.entity_id
_entity_poly.type
_entity_poly.pdbx_seq_one_letter_code
_entity_poly.pdbx_strand_id
1 'polypeptide(L)'
;MLVSATIPRTCRPIRGCRAAALAAHDHTAAPDMPGIVYRGSPDADARKGRAMRSATLARGRVRGRRVYAAHRRRAAGRTIMAKRPLEGVRVLDFTWVRAGPWATRWLAVLGAEVIKVEWPDPRLAFTGRTGSLGDASAGPNSNGHFNDQNARKLSITVNVRSPKGLQIIKDLLRSTDIVIENFSAGVLRDWGLSFDEMREVKPDIIYVSMAGFGQTGPHAHYTTFGPSAQALSGLTFLSGLPDAPPAGWGWSYMDDTGGMHGAIGALTALHHK
;
A
#
# COMPACT_ATOMS: atom_id res chain seq x y z
N MET A 1 -16.88 -32.57 -19.51
CA MET A 1 -16.45 -32.32 -20.91
C MET A 1 -15.36 -31.25 -20.84
N LEU A 2 -14.10 -31.69 -20.69
CA LEU A 2 -12.94 -30.82 -20.49
C LEU A 2 -12.35 -30.48 -21.86
N VAL A 3 -12.27 -29.20 -22.22
CA VAL A 3 -11.54 -28.75 -23.43
C VAL A 3 -10.17 -28.27 -22.97
N SER A 4 -9.15 -29.08 -23.23
CA SER A 4 -7.74 -28.76 -23.02
C SER A 4 -7.26 -27.92 -24.20
N ALA A 5 -6.89 -26.66 -23.96
CA ALA A 5 -6.20 -25.83 -24.94
C ALA A 5 -4.69 -25.92 -24.71
N THR A 6 -4.00 -26.59 -25.62
CA THR A 6 -2.55 -26.75 -25.62
C THR A 6 -1.91 -25.46 -26.16
N ILE A 7 -1.13 -24.75 -25.34
CA ILE A 7 -0.32 -23.59 -25.78
C ILE A 7 1.01 -24.11 -26.36
N PRO A 8 1.43 -23.72 -27.58
CA PRO A 8 2.68 -24.21 -28.16
C PRO A 8 3.91 -23.68 -27.42
N ARG A 9 4.83 -24.58 -27.06
CA ARG A 9 6.15 -24.27 -26.51
C ARG A 9 7.11 -23.83 -27.62
N THR A 10 7.16 -22.54 -27.93
CA THR A 10 8.30 -21.98 -28.67
C THR A 10 8.67 -20.60 -28.14
N CYS A 11 9.41 -20.56 -27.03
CA CYS A 11 10.19 -19.38 -26.65
C CYS A 11 11.64 -19.64 -27.06
N ARG A 12 12.12 -18.95 -28.11
CA ARG A 12 13.55 -18.95 -28.48
C ARG A 12 14.34 -18.20 -27.38
N PRO A 13 15.50 -18.71 -26.92
CA PRO A 13 16.30 -18.01 -25.94
C PRO A 13 16.88 -16.72 -26.53
N ILE A 14 16.66 -15.59 -25.86
CA ILE A 14 17.35 -14.33 -26.14
C ILE A 14 18.81 -14.52 -25.73
N ARG A 15 19.72 -14.56 -26.70
CA ARG A 15 21.17 -14.51 -26.46
C ARG A 15 21.51 -13.21 -25.74
N GLY A 16 22.02 -13.28 -24.51
CA GLY A 16 22.56 -12.12 -23.78
C GLY A 16 22.21 -12.03 -22.29
N CYS A 17 21.25 -12.80 -21.78
CA CYS A 17 20.95 -12.83 -20.35
C CYS A 17 21.98 -13.70 -19.59
N ARG A 18 23.10 -13.10 -19.16
CA ARG A 18 23.90 -13.70 -18.08
C ARG A 18 23.08 -13.59 -16.79
N ALA A 19 22.63 -14.73 -16.27
CA ALA A 19 22.07 -14.82 -14.93
C ALA A 19 23.14 -14.36 -13.92
N ALA A 20 22.93 -13.21 -13.29
CA ALA A 20 23.69 -12.84 -12.11
C ALA A 20 23.17 -13.71 -10.95
N ALA A 21 23.94 -14.74 -10.60
CA ALA A 21 23.75 -15.46 -9.35
C ALA A 21 23.99 -14.48 -8.19
N LEU A 22 22.93 -14.11 -7.48
CA LEU A 22 23.06 -13.40 -6.21
C LEU A 22 23.40 -14.44 -5.14
N ALA A 23 24.66 -14.42 -4.71
CA ALA A 23 25.13 -15.17 -3.56
C ALA A 23 24.39 -14.72 -2.30
N ALA A 24 24.04 -15.67 -1.44
CA ALA A 24 23.50 -15.40 -0.12
C ALA A 24 24.53 -14.62 0.71
N HIS A 25 24.16 -13.42 1.17
CA HIS A 25 24.99 -12.67 2.11
C HIS A 25 24.56 -13.01 3.54
N ASP A 26 25.51 -13.57 4.27
CA ASP A 26 25.48 -13.81 5.71
C ASP A 26 25.36 -12.47 6.45
N HIS A 27 24.32 -12.30 7.27
CA HIS A 27 24.03 -11.06 7.99
C HIS A 27 24.65 -11.06 9.38
N THR A 28 25.97 -11.21 9.45
CA THR A 28 26.73 -10.94 10.68
C THR A 28 28.05 -10.26 10.29
N ALA A 29 28.25 -9.04 10.80
CA ALA A 29 29.39 -8.13 10.57
C ALA A 29 29.31 -7.23 9.30
N ALA A 30 29.06 -5.94 9.53
CA ALA A 30 29.31 -4.89 8.55
C ALA A 30 30.70 -4.27 8.83
N PRO A 31 31.61 -4.16 7.84
CA PRO A 31 32.84 -3.40 8.02
C PRO A 31 32.62 -1.90 7.78
N ASP A 32 33.35 -1.07 8.52
CA ASP A 32 33.39 0.39 8.38
C ASP A 32 33.92 0.79 6.99
N MET A 33 33.14 1.59 6.25
CA MET A 33 33.56 2.20 4.98
C MET A 33 33.59 3.73 5.13
N PRO A 34 34.67 4.42 4.72
CA PRO A 34 34.80 5.86 4.89
C PRO A 34 33.86 6.63 3.95
N GLY A 35 33.27 7.71 4.48
CA GLY A 35 32.26 8.52 3.80
C GLY A 35 32.77 9.18 2.52
N ILE A 36 32.02 9.00 1.43
CA ILE A 36 32.20 9.76 0.19
C ILE A 36 31.52 11.12 0.37
N VAL A 37 32.32 12.18 0.40
CA VAL A 37 31.86 13.58 0.36
C VAL A 37 31.64 13.96 -1.11
N TYR A 38 30.40 14.26 -1.49
CA TYR A 38 30.10 14.81 -2.81
C TYR A 38 30.32 16.34 -2.77
N ARG A 39 31.35 16.85 -3.45
CA ARG A 39 31.48 18.30 -3.69
C ARG A 39 30.52 18.70 -4.81
N GLY A 40 29.59 19.58 -4.50
CA GLY A 40 28.68 20.17 -5.48
C GLY A 40 29.44 20.98 -6.54
N SER A 41 29.01 20.85 -7.79
CA SER A 41 29.52 21.65 -8.92
C SER A 41 29.20 23.14 -8.71
N PRO A 42 30.14 24.06 -8.96
CA PRO A 42 29.91 25.49 -8.88
C PRO A 42 29.35 25.97 -10.22
N ASP A 43 28.03 26.01 -10.37
CA ASP A 43 27.36 26.93 -11.32
C ASP A 43 25.84 26.75 -11.24
N ALA A 44 25.21 27.51 -10.34
CA ALA A 44 23.79 27.89 -10.44
C ALA A 44 23.46 28.99 -9.43
N ASP A 45 24.18 30.13 -9.48
CA ASP A 45 23.70 31.36 -8.85
C ASP A 45 23.71 32.49 -9.88
N ALA A 46 22.52 32.85 -10.36
CA ALA A 46 22.14 34.19 -10.80
C ALA A 46 20.77 34.14 -11.49
N ARG A 47 19.70 34.36 -10.71
CA ARG A 47 18.60 35.22 -11.18
C ARG A 47 17.81 35.76 -9.99
N LYS A 48 18.24 36.97 -9.61
CA LYS A 48 17.69 37.87 -8.61
C LYS A 48 16.18 38.06 -8.73
N GLY A 49 15.56 38.15 -7.56
CA GLY A 49 14.13 38.39 -7.37
C GLY A 49 13.59 39.58 -8.16
N ARG A 50 12.39 39.39 -8.69
CA ARG A 50 11.53 40.46 -9.17
C ARG A 50 10.20 40.31 -8.44
N ALA A 51 9.93 41.22 -7.51
CA ALA A 51 8.66 41.33 -6.81
C ALA A 51 7.54 41.49 -7.85
N MET A 52 6.61 40.54 -7.89
CA MET A 52 5.37 40.71 -8.64
C MET A 52 4.51 41.72 -7.89
N ARG A 53 4.31 42.87 -8.51
CA ARG A 53 3.39 43.91 -8.09
C ARG A 53 1.96 43.34 -8.07
N SER A 54 1.25 43.56 -6.98
CA SER A 54 -0.19 43.30 -6.85
C SER A 54 -0.95 44.05 -7.95
N ALA A 55 -1.55 43.30 -8.87
CA ALA A 55 -2.52 43.83 -9.82
C ALA A 55 -3.91 43.73 -9.16
N THR A 56 -4.44 44.87 -8.76
CA THR A 56 -5.81 45.05 -8.29
C THR A 56 -6.78 44.63 -9.40
N LEU A 57 -7.30 43.40 -9.34
CA LEU A 57 -8.37 42.95 -10.22
C LEU A 57 -9.70 43.59 -9.80
N ALA A 58 -10.22 44.41 -10.70
CA ALA A 58 -11.50 45.09 -10.59
C ALA A 58 -12.64 44.10 -10.30
N ARG A 59 -13.52 44.50 -9.37
CA ARG A 59 -14.72 43.76 -8.97
C ARG A 59 -15.73 43.70 -10.11
N GLY A 60 -15.63 42.68 -10.95
CA GLY A 60 -16.70 42.27 -11.87
C GLY A 60 -17.86 41.63 -11.07
N ARG A 61 -19.02 42.27 -11.10
CA ARG A 61 -20.24 41.84 -10.40
C ARG A 61 -20.86 40.65 -11.14
N VAL A 62 -20.46 39.42 -10.81
CA VAL A 62 -21.09 38.22 -11.38
C VAL A 62 -22.48 38.03 -10.77
N ARG A 63 -23.50 38.29 -11.59
CA ARG A 63 -24.92 38.04 -11.32
C ARG A 63 -25.16 36.53 -11.41
N GLY A 64 -25.03 35.83 -10.28
CA GLY A 64 -25.19 34.37 -10.22
C GLY A 64 -25.68 33.84 -8.86
N ARG A 65 -26.37 34.67 -8.07
CA ARG A 65 -27.02 34.23 -6.83
C ARG A 65 -28.44 33.76 -7.14
N ARG A 66 -28.63 32.51 -7.57
CA ARG A 66 -29.97 31.86 -7.49
C ARG A 66 -30.04 30.33 -7.48
N VAL A 67 -28.93 29.58 -7.60
CA VAL A 67 -29.02 28.10 -7.68
C VAL A 67 -28.63 27.35 -6.40
N TYR A 68 -27.91 27.96 -5.46
CA TYR A 68 -27.43 27.24 -4.25
C TYR A 68 -28.30 27.40 -2.97
N ALA A 69 -29.40 28.16 -3.02
CA ALA A 69 -30.19 28.46 -1.83
C ALA A 69 -31.33 27.45 -1.54
N ALA A 70 -31.64 26.54 -2.46
CA ALA A 70 -32.81 25.66 -2.36
C ALA A 70 -32.61 24.38 -1.52
N HIS A 71 -31.37 23.97 -1.22
CA HIS A 71 -31.12 22.77 -0.39
C HIS A 71 -30.99 23.03 1.12
N ARG A 72 -31.03 24.29 1.56
CA ARG A 72 -30.79 24.64 2.98
C ARG A 72 -32.01 24.62 3.90
N ARG A 73 -33.21 24.23 3.42
CA ARG A 73 -34.45 24.26 4.22
C ARG A 73 -35.10 22.90 4.48
N ARG A 74 -34.37 21.78 4.37
CA ARG A 74 -34.89 20.44 4.73
C ARG A 74 -33.99 19.57 5.62
N ALA A 75 -32.95 20.14 6.23
CA ALA A 75 -32.04 19.39 7.12
C ALA A 75 -32.12 19.83 8.59
N ALA A 76 -33.32 20.16 9.08
CA ALA A 76 -33.60 20.25 10.52
C ALA A 76 -34.35 18.99 11.02
N GLY A 77 -34.26 17.88 10.27
CA GLY A 77 -34.57 16.56 10.77
C GLY A 77 -33.33 16.00 11.45
N ARG A 78 -33.49 15.45 12.66
CA ARG A 78 -32.49 14.68 13.43
C ARG A 78 -31.33 14.22 12.54
N THR A 79 -30.12 14.73 12.81
CA THR A 79 -28.91 14.05 12.36
C THR A 79 -28.89 12.70 13.07
N ILE A 80 -29.56 11.71 12.50
CA ILE A 80 -29.21 10.32 12.76
C ILE A 80 -27.76 10.27 12.34
N MET A 81 -26.85 10.23 13.32
CA MET A 81 -25.47 9.84 13.06
C MET A 81 -25.57 8.44 12.48
N ALA A 82 -25.73 8.35 11.16
CA ALA A 82 -25.92 7.09 10.48
C ALA A 82 -24.69 6.25 10.78
N LYS A 83 -24.91 5.13 11.47
CA LYS A 83 -23.88 4.16 11.80
C LYS A 83 -23.11 3.86 10.52
N ARG A 84 -21.77 3.97 10.56
CA ARG A 84 -20.98 3.71 9.35
C ARG A 84 -21.09 2.23 8.96
N PRO A 85 -21.00 1.87 7.66
CA PRO A 85 -21.23 0.50 7.21
C PRO A 85 -20.40 -0.57 7.92
N LEU A 86 -19.17 -0.25 8.32
CA LEU A 86 -18.26 -1.16 9.03
C LEU A 86 -18.03 -0.78 10.49
N GLU A 87 -18.91 0.03 11.08
CA GLU A 87 -18.78 0.39 12.49
C GLU A 87 -18.97 -0.83 13.41
N GLY A 88 -17.96 -1.07 14.24
CA GLY A 88 -17.86 -2.27 15.08
C GLY A 88 -16.97 -3.38 14.49
N VAL A 89 -16.52 -3.24 13.23
CA VAL A 89 -15.55 -4.16 12.63
C VAL A 89 -14.13 -3.73 12.99
N ARG A 90 -13.31 -4.67 13.48
CA ARG A 90 -11.88 -4.45 13.76
C ARG A 90 -11.00 -5.18 12.74
N VAL A 91 -10.03 -4.46 12.19
CA VAL A 91 -9.06 -4.95 11.20
C VAL A 91 -7.65 -4.84 11.75
N LEU A 92 -6.89 -5.92 11.71
CA LEU A 92 -5.45 -5.93 11.99
C LEU A 92 -4.68 -5.88 10.66
N ASP A 93 -3.98 -4.77 10.45
CA ASP A 93 -3.34 -4.41 9.19
C ASP A 93 -1.82 -4.62 9.25
N PHE A 94 -1.34 -5.73 8.70
CA PHE A 94 0.10 -6.03 8.53
C PHE A 94 0.67 -5.51 7.21
N THR A 95 -0.08 -4.69 6.49
CA THR A 95 0.25 -4.37 5.12
C THR A 95 1.28 -3.26 4.99
N TRP A 96 1.93 -3.16 3.83
CA TRP A 96 2.96 -2.17 3.54
C TRP A 96 2.97 -1.74 2.06
N VAL A 97 3.69 -0.66 1.77
CA VAL A 97 3.92 -0.06 0.44
C VAL A 97 2.69 0.58 -0.22
N ARG A 98 1.72 -0.20 -0.73
CA ARG A 98 0.56 0.35 -1.44
C ARG A 98 -0.66 -0.55 -1.50
N ALA A 99 -0.57 -1.73 -2.12
CA ALA A 99 -1.75 -2.55 -2.40
C ALA A 99 -2.57 -2.90 -1.14
N GLY A 100 -1.90 -3.48 -0.13
CA GLY A 100 -2.56 -3.80 1.14
C GLY A 100 -3.01 -2.56 1.92
N PRO A 101 -2.19 -1.49 2.07
CA PRO A 101 -2.63 -0.28 2.75
C PRO A 101 -3.83 0.39 2.07
N TRP A 102 -3.94 0.29 0.75
CA TRP A 102 -5.09 0.76 -0.03
C TRP A 102 -6.35 -0.04 0.26
N ALA A 103 -6.25 -1.37 0.41
CA ALA A 103 -7.37 -2.22 0.83
C ALA A 103 -7.91 -1.79 2.20
N THR A 104 -7.03 -1.69 3.19
CA THR A 104 -7.42 -1.35 4.57
C THR A 104 -7.84 0.11 4.71
N ARG A 105 -7.38 1.01 3.83
CA ARG A 105 -7.91 2.39 3.74
C ARG A 105 -9.41 2.41 3.44
N TRP A 106 -9.86 1.63 2.46
CA TRP A 106 -11.28 1.57 2.11
C TRP A 106 -12.12 1.07 3.30
N LEU A 107 -11.64 0.06 4.01
CA LEU A 107 -12.30 -0.43 5.22
C LEU A 107 -12.36 0.65 6.33
N ALA A 108 -11.26 1.37 6.55
CA ALA A 108 -11.21 2.47 7.53
C ALA A 108 -12.17 3.62 7.18
N VAL A 109 -12.26 4.00 5.90
CA VAL A 109 -13.19 5.04 5.42
C VAL A 109 -14.64 4.62 5.61
N LEU A 110 -14.95 3.33 5.41
CA LEU A 110 -16.26 2.74 5.66
C LEU A 110 -16.59 2.54 7.14
N GLY A 111 -15.67 2.88 8.05
CA GLY A 111 -15.91 2.93 9.50
C GLY A 111 -15.30 1.80 10.32
N ALA A 112 -14.52 0.91 9.72
CA ALA A 112 -13.80 -0.11 10.48
C ALA A 112 -12.70 0.51 11.36
N GLU A 113 -12.46 -0.07 12.53
CA GLU A 113 -11.28 0.25 13.33
C GLU A 113 -10.08 -0.53 12.78
N VAL A 114 -9.20 0.18 12.08
CA VAL A 114 -8.02 -0.43 11.46
C VAL A 114 -6.80 -0.14 12.32
N ILE A 115 -6.16 -1.20 12.83
CA ILE A 115 -4.93 -1.13 13.63
C ILE A 115 -3.77 -1.59 12.76
N LYS A 116 -2.92 -0.65 12.35
CA LYS A 116 -1.71 -0.91 11.58
C LYS A 116 -0.61 -1.46 12.49
N VAL A 117 -0.06 -2.61 12.14
CA VAL A 117 1.10 -3.20 12.80
C VAL A 117 2.36 -2.73 12.08
N GLU A 118 3.20 -1.95 12.78
CA GLU A 118 4.40 -1.34 12.21
C GLU A 118 5.68 -1.93 12.79
N TRP A 119 6.69 -2.03 11.93
CA TRP A 119 8.00 -2.51 12.33
C TRP A 119 8.72 -1.45 13.19
N PRO A 120 9.42 -1.83 14.28
CA PRO A 120 10.06 -0.87 15.18
C PRO A 120 11.21 -0.06 14.59
N ASP A 121 11.88 -0.56 13.55
CA ASP A 121 12.93 0.19 12.89
C ASP A 121 12.34 1.12 11.81
N PRO A 122 12.35 2.45 12.01
CA PRO A 122 11.83 3.41 11.05
C PRO A 122 12.61 3.43 9.73
N ARG A 123 13.84 2.89 9.67
CA ARG A 123 14.62 2.75 8.44
C ARG A 123 14.07 1.66 7.52
N LEU A 124 13.42 0.67 8.11
CA LEU A 124 12.79 -0.48 7.45
C LEU A 124 11.29 -0.28 7.27
N ALA A 125 10.68 0.63 8.04
CA ALA A 125 9.37 1.15 7.74
C ALA A 125 9.44 1.82 6.36
N PHE A 126 8.84 1.18 5.35
CA PHE A 126 8.66 1.79 4.03
C PHE A 126 7.53 2.86 4.11
N THR A 127 7.56 3.70 5.14
CA THR A 127 6.75 4.91 5.33
C THR A 127 7.34 6.09 4.54
N GLY A 128 7.99 5.74 3.43
CA GLY A 128 8.44 6.62 2.36
C GLY A 128 9.83 7.19 2.55
N ARG A 129 10.79 6.56 1.85
CA ARG A 129 12.02 7.17 1.33
C ARG A 129 11.75 8.32 0.33
N THR A 130 10.61 9.00 0.46
CA THR A 130 10.16 10.09 -0.41
C THR A 130 9.73 11.34 0.37
N GLY A 131 9.81 11.32 1.72
CA GLY A 131 10.00 12.54 2.49
C GLY A 131 11.46 12.96 2.34
N SER A 132 11.69 14.23 1.98
CA SER A 132 13.02 14.80 1.71
C SER A 132 14.08 14.23 2.65
N LEU A 133 15.08 13.53 2.09
CA LEU A 133 16.26 13.10 2.84
C LEU A 133 16.80 14.31 3.62
N GLY A 134 16.69 14.31 4.95
CA GLY A 134 17.36 15.29 5.80
C GLY A 134 16.50 16.14 6.75
N ASP A 135 15.17 16.06 6.73
CA ASP A 135 14.37 16.78 7.73
C ASP A 135 14.08 15.90 8.96
N ALA A 136 14.75 16.18 10.08
CA ALA A 136 14.53 15.50 11.34
C ALA A 136 13.13 15.76 11.95
N SER A 137 12.36 16.71 11.40
CA SER A 137 10.95 16.93 11.74
C SER A 137 9.97 16.06 10.93
N ALA A 138 10.48 15.26 9.98
CA ALA A 138 9.66 14.39 9.15
C ALA A 138 9.14 13.18 9.94
N GLY A 139 7.86 13.24 10.34
CA GLY A 139 7.10 12.09 10.86
C GLY A 139 6.19 11.46 9.81
N PRO A 140 5.43 10.39 10.14
CA PRO A 140 4.49 9.75 9.20
C PRO A 140 3.52 10.73 8.54
N ASN A 141 3.07 11.75 9.28
CA ASN A 141 2.16 12.80 8.80
C ASN A 141 2.79 13.81 7.81
N SER A 142 4.11 13.81 7.67
CA SER A 142 4.83 14.63 6.67
C SER A 142 4.97 13.93 5.31
N ASN A 143 4.63 12.64 5.25
CA ASN A 143 4.76 11.86 4.03
C ASN A 143 3.43 11.76 3.27
N GLY A 144 3.38 12.33 2.06
CA GLY A 144 2.19 12.31 1.22
C GLY A 144 1.69 10.89 0.87
N HIS A 145 2.58 9.93 0.64
CA HIS A 145 2.20 8.54 0.37
C HIS A 145 1.63 7.86 1.60
N PHE A 146 2.23 8.07 2.78
CA PHE A 146 1.72 7.51 4.01
C PHE A 146 0.33 8.06 4.33
N ASN A 147 0.14 9.38 4.19
CA ASN A 147 -1.14 10.06 4.40
C ASN A 147 -2.22 9.59 3.41
N ASP A 148 -1.84 9.38 2.14
CA ASP A 148 -2.72 8.84 1.10
C ASP A 148 -3.21 7.42 1.43
N GLN A 149 -2.48 6.63 2.20
CA GLN A 149 -2.82 5.23 2.42
C GLN A 149 -3.32 4.91 3.82
N ASN A 150 -2.90 5.67 4.82
CA ASN A 150 -3.07 5.31 6.23
C ASN A 150 -3.95 6.29 7.03
N ALA A 151 -4.63 7.21 6.35
CA ALA A 151 -5.64 8.03 7.00
C ALA A 151 -6.71 7.17 7.70
N ARG A 152 -7.13 7.61 8.89
CA ARG A 152 -8.12 6.94 9.76
C ARG A 152 -7.68 5.59 10.36
N LYS A 153 -6.40 5.23 10.25
CA LYS A 153 -5.85 4.04 10.93
C LYS A 153 -5.26 4.43 12.28
N LEU A 154 -5.39 3.52 13.24
CA LEU A 154 -4.55 3.48 14.44
C LEU A 154 -3.23 2.77 14.08
N SER A 155 -2.21 2.92 14.92
CA SER A 155 -0.92 2.24 14.72
C SER A 155 -0.38 1.69 16.04
N ILE A 156 0.25 0.52 15.95
CA ILE A 156 1.05 -0.08 17.01
C ILE A 156 2.40 -0.52 16.43
N THR A 157 3.46 -0.16 17.12
CA THR A 157 4.83 -0.60 16.79
C THR A 157 5.18 -1.86 17.57
N VAL A 158 5.46 -2.97 16.88
CA VAL A 158 5.77 -4.25 17.54
C VAL A 158 6.69 -5.12 16.69
N ASN A 159 7.73 -5.67 17.32
CA ASN A 159 8.53 -6.74 16.71
C ASN A 159 7.81 -8.08 16.88
N VAL A 160 7.02 -8.46 15.89
CA VAL A 160 6.22 -9.70 15.87
C VAL A 160 7.08 -10.96 15.95
N ARG A 161 8.36 -10.89 15.58
CA ARG A 161 9.29 -12.04 15.65
C ARG A 161 9.79 -12.34 17.06
N SER A 162 9.57 -11.42 18.00
CA SER A 162 9.87 -11.68 19.41
C SER A 162 8.72 -12.45 20.07
N PRO A 163 8.99 -13.35 21.05
CA PRO A 163 7.92 -14.05 21.76
C PRO A 163 6.89 -13.11 22.39
N LYS A 164 7.34 -11.99 22.96
CA LYS A 164 6.47 -10.94 23.52
C LYS A 164 5.63 -10.26 22.44
N GLY A 165 6.23 -9.91 21.30
CA GLY A 165 5.51 -9.26 20.20
C GLY A 165 4.48 -10.17 19.57
N LEU A 166 4.81 -11.45 19.35
CA LEU A 166 3.86 -12.46 18.89
C LEU A 166 2.69 -12.60 19.87
N GLN A 167 2.95 -12.63 21.17
CA GLN A 167 1.89 -12.69 22.18
C GLN A 167 0.95 -11.48 22.12
N ILE A 168 1.50 -10.26 22.00
CA ILE A 168 0.70 -9.04 21.84
C ILE A 168 -0.22 -9.14 20.62
N ILE A 169 0.31 -9.64 19.49
CA ILE A 169 -0.50 -9.85 18.29
C ILE A 169 -1.60 -10.89 18.54
N LYS A 170 -1.28 -12.02 19.18
CA LYS A 170 -2.28 -13.06 19.52
C LYS A 170 -3.37 -12.52 20.44
N ASP A 171 -3.05 -11.62 21.36
CA ASP A 171 -4.05 -10.97 22.21
C ASP A 171 -4.95 -10.01 21.41
N LEU A 172 -4.39 -9.24 20.46
CA LEU A 172 -5.19 -8.40 19.55
C LEU A 172 -6.11 -9.23 18.65
N LEU A 173 -5.64 -10.37 18.15
CA LEU A 173 -6.40 -11.28 17.27
C LEU A 173 -7.72 -11.73 17.91
N ARG A 174 -7.77 -11.93 19.23
CA ARG A 174 -8.99 -12.35 19.95
C ARG A 174 -10.18 -11.40 19.76
N SER A 175 -9.89 -10.12 19.48
CA SER A 175 -10.88 -9.07 19.27
C SER A 175 -10.94 -8.55 17.83
N THR A 176 -10.24 -9.20 16.91
CA THR A 176 -10.12 -8.80 15.50
C THR A 176 -11.09 -9.61 14.64
N ASP A 177 -11.73 -8.96 13.67
CA ASP A 177 -12.62 -9.63 12.71
C ASP A 177 -11.90 -10.02 11.43
N ILE A 178 -10.97 -9.17 10.99
CA ILE A 178 -10.21 -9.34 9.74
C ILE A 178 -8.72 -9.10 9.98
N VAL A 179 -7.88 -9.98 9.46
CA VAL A 179 -6.44 -9.76 9.28
C VAL A 179 -6.14 -9.57 7.80
N ILE A 180 -5.41 -8.51 7.45
CA ILE A 180 -4.95 -8.28 6.07
C ILE A 180 -3.42 -8.17 6.05
N GLU A 181 -2.79 -8.88 5.11
CA GLU A 181 -1.35 -8.86 4.88
C GLU A 181 -1.01 -8.87 3.38
N ASN A 182 0.13 -8.29 3.01
CA ASN A 182 0.63 -8.29 1.62
C ASN A 182 2.15 -8.54 1.55
N PHE A 183 2.65 -9.44 2.41
CA PHE A 183 4.02 -9.94 2.33
C PHE A 183 4.16 -10.96 1.19
N SER A 184 5.40 -11.34 0.88
CA SER A 184 5.65 -12.49 0.03
C SER A 184 5.05 -13.76 0.66
N ALA A 185 4.71 -14.74 -0.18
CA ALA A 185 4.08 -15.98 0.26
C ALA A 185 4.88 -16.64 1.40
N GLY A 186 4.18 -17.14 2.42
CA GLY A 186 4.78 -17.82 3.57
C GLY A 186 5.35 -16.92 4.68
N VAL A 187 5.63 -15.63 4.45
CA VAL A 187 6.30 -14.77 5.46
C VAL A 187 5.54 -14.72 6.78
N LEU A 188 4.22 -14.51 6.76
CA LEU A 188 3.44 -14.41 7.98
C LEU A 188 3.28 -15.77 8.69
N ARG A 189 3.20 -16.87 7.93
CA ARG A 189 3.25 -18.24 8.47
C ARG A 189 4.56 -18.49 9.19
N ASP A 190 5.69 -18.08 8.60
CA ASP A 190 7.00 -18.29 9.20
C ASP A 190 7.20 -17.47 10.50
N TRP A 191 6.31 -16.50 10.79
CA TRP A 191 6.26 -15.78 12.07
C TRP A 191 5.29 -16.40 13.09
N GLY A 192 4.69 -17.56 12.80
CA GLY A 192 3.71 -18.23 13.66
C GLY A 192 2.32 -17.59 13.61
N LEU A 193 1.98 -17.01 12.46
CA LEU A 193 0.72 -16.34 12.16
C LEU A 193 0.15 -16.84 10.84
N SER A 194 0.13 -18.15 10.63
CA SER A 194 -0.63 -18.79 9.56
C SER A 194 -2.13 -18.68 9.80
N PHE A 195 -2.94 -18.93 8.77
CA PHE A 195 -4.40 -18.93 8.92
C PHE A 195 -4.87 -19.93 9.97
N ASP A 196 -4.31 -21.14 10.02
CA ASP A 196 -4.67 -22.14 11.02
C ASP A 196 -4.33 -21.68 12.43
N GLU A 197 -3.14 -21.10 12.65
CA GLU A 197 -2.75 -20.54 13.95
C GLU A 197 -3.63 -19.35 14.37
N MET A 198 -4.05 -18.50 13.43
CA MET A 198 -5.01 -17.43 13.72
C MET A 198 -6.38 -18.00 14.09
N ARG A 199 -6.82 -19.05 13.39
CA ARG A 199 -8.12 -19.70 13.60
C ARG A 199 -8.20 -20.41 14.95
N GLU A 200 -7.09 -20.96 15.44
CA GLU A 200 -7.00 -21.49 16.80
C GLU A 200 -7.28 -20.42 17.87
N VAL A 201 -6.90 -19.17 17.61
CA VAL A 201 -7.13 -18.03 18.52
C VAL A 201 -8.54 -17.44 18.35
N LYS A 202 -9.02 -17.33 17.11
CA LYS A 202 -10.31 -16.74 16.74
C LYS A 202 -10.95 -17.59 15.62
N PRO A 203 -11.85 -18.54 15.93
CA PRO A 203 -12.34 -19.53 14.96
C PRO A 203 -13.07 -18.95 13.74
N ASP A 204 -13.66 -17.78 13.88
CA ASP A 204 -14.35 -17.05 12.83
C ASP A 204 -13.47 -15.97 12.20
N ILE A 205 -12.14 -15.94 12.38
CA ILE A 205 -11.30 -14.89 11.79
C ILE A 205 -11.38 -14.88 10.25
N ILE A 206 -11.46 -13.69 9.65
CA ILE A 206 -11.28 -13.51 8.20
C ILE A 206 -9.81 -13.19 7.94
N TYR A 207 -9.20 -13.91 7.01
CA TYR A 207 -7.82 -13.68 6.59
C TYR A 207 -7.76 -13.33 5.11
N VAL A 208 -7.20 -12.17 4.79
CA VAL A 208 -6.97 -11.70 3.42
C VAL A 208 -5.47 -11.60 3.18
N SER A 209 -4.95 -12.55 2.41
CA SER A 209 -3.57 -12.55 1.93
C SER A 209 -3.49 -11.92 0.55
N MET A 210 -2.53 -11.03 0.36
CA MET A 210 -2.30 -10.29 -0.89
C MET A 210 -0.87 -10.47 -1.41
N ALA A 211 -0.33 -11.69 -1.30
CA ALA A 211 0.93 -12.04 -1.96
C ALA A 211 0.80 -11.89 -3.49
N GLY A 212 1.80 -11.29 -4.14
CA GLY A 212 1.71 -10.86 -5.54
C GLY A 212 1.30 -11.94 -6.54
N PHE A 213 1.84 -13.15 -6.39
CA PHE A 213 1.49 -14.33 -7.19
C PHE A 213 0.57 -15.32 -6.44
N GLY A 214 0.04 -14.92 -5.29
CA GLY A 214 -0.70 -15.78 -4.38
C GLY A 214 0.21 -16.64 -3.49
N GLN A 215 -0.42 -17.36 -2.56
CA GLN A 215 0.26 -18.26 -1.62
C GLN A 215 0.64 -19.62 -2.25
N THR A 216 0.17 -19.91 -3.47
CA THR A 216 0.33 -21.22 -4.13
C THR A 216 0.66 -21.04 -5.63
N GLY A 217 1.04 -22.14 -6.28
CA GLY A 217 1.36 -22.15 -7.71
C GLY A 217 2.85 -21.96 -8.03
N PRO A 218 3.24 -22.10 -9.31
CA PRO A 218 4.65 -22.16 -9.72
C PRO A 218 5.41 -20.85 -9.50
N HIS A 219 4.70 -19.73 -9.34
CA HIS A 219 5.28 -18.40 -9.21
C HIS A 219 5.19 -17.82 -7.79
N ALA A 220 4.68 -18.57 -6.81
CA ALA A 220 4.44 -18.07 -5.45
C ALA A 220 5.70 -17.52 -4.75
N HIS A 221 6.89 -17.97 -5.14
CA HIS A 221 8.16 -17.53 -4.59
C HIS A 221 8.70 -16.22 -5.19
N TYR A 222 8.05 -15.67 -6.22
CA TYR A 222 8.45 -14.40 -6.82
C TYR A 222 7.89 -13.21 -6.04
N THR A 223 8.76 -12.25 -5.73
CA THR A 223 8.35 -10.94 -5.22
C THR A 223 7.75 -10.12 -6.36
N THR A 224 6.67 -9.38 -6.06
CA THR A 224 5.97 -8.55 -7.02
C THR A 224 5.75 -7.15 -6.48
N PHE A 225 5.74 -6.17 -7.38
CA PHE A 225 5.33 -4.79 -7.16
C PHE A 225 4.39 -4.36 -8.29
N GLY A 226 3.59 -3.31 -8.10
CA GLY A 226 2.68 -2.79 -9.13
C GLY A 226 3.24 -2.76 -10.57
N PRO A 227 4.45 -2.23 -10.82
CA PRO A 227 5.02 -2.21 -12.18
C PRO A 227 5.30 -3.60 -12.78
N SER A 228 5.72 -4.58 -11.96
CA SER A 228 5.95 -5.95 -12.44
C SER A 228 4.63 -6.69 -12.68
N ALA A 229 3.64 -6.51 -11.80
CA ALA A 229 2.29 -7.01 -12.02
C ALA A 229 1.67 -6.43 -13.31
N GLN A 230 1.87 -5.14 -13.57
CA GLN A 230 1.40 -4.45 -14.77
C GLN A 230 2.10 -4.95 -16.04
N ALA A 231 3.41 -5.22 -15.96
CA ALA A 231 4.13 -5.80 -17.09
C ALA A 231 3.61 -7.20 -17.42
N LEU A 232 3.41 -8.04 -16.40
CA LEU A 232 2.96 -9.41 -16.59
C LEU A 232 1.52 -9.49 -17.11
N SER A 233 0.64 -8.59 -16.69
CA SER A 233 -0.75 -8.56 -17.18
C SER A 233 -0.87 -8.09 -18.65
N GLY A 234 0.23 -7.66 -19.27
CA GLY A 234 0.26 -7.08 -20.61
C GLY A 234 -0.13 -5.60 -20.65
N LEU A 235 -0.55 -5.01 -19.53
CA LEU A 235 -0.95 -3.59 -19.48
C LEU A 235 0.17 -2.65 -19.88
N THR A 236 1.42 -2.96 -19.52
CA THR A 236 2.57 -2.14 -19.94
C THR A 236 2.67 -2.06 -21.46
N PHE A 237 2.44 -3.17 -22.18
CA PHE A 237 2.45 -3.21 -23.64
C PHE A 237 1.25 -2.46 -24.24
N LEU A 238 0.06 -2.70 -23.70
CA LEU A 238 -1.19 -2.11 -24.19
C LEU A 238 -1.26 -0.59 -24.00
N SER A 239 -0.50 -0.04 -23.06
CA SER A 239 -0.50 1.40 -22.76
C SER A 239 0.74 2.13 -23.27
N GLY A 240 1.54 1.50 -24.15
CA GLY A 240 2.69 2.14 -24.76
C GLY A 240 2.28 3.27 -25.70
N LEU A 241 3.14 4.27 -25.87
CA LEU A 241 2.98 5.24 -26.94
C LEU A 241 3.32 4.58 -28.29
N PRO A 242 2.65 4.94 -29.39
CA PRO A 242 3.04 4.49 -30.72
C PRO A 242 4.53 4.77 -30.97
N ASP A 243 5.21 3.80 -31.59
CA ASP A 243 6.63 3.88 -31.97
C ASP A 243 7.62 4.11 -30.80
N ALA A 244 7.20 3.90 -29.55
CA ALA A 244 8.05 3.98 -28.37
C ALA A 244 8.09 2.64 -27.61
N PRO A 245 9.17 2.35 -26.85
CA PRO A 245 9.19 1.23 -25.94
C PRO A 245 8.03 1.29 -24.92
N PRO A 246 7.37 0.16 -24.60
CA PRO A 246 6.33 0.11 -23.59
C PRO A 246 6.80 0.62 -22.22
N ALA A 247 6.17 1.68 -21.71
CA ALA A 247 6.55 2.32 -20.45
C ALA A 247 5.48 2.21 -19.35
N GLY A 248 4.28 1.75 -19.67
CA GLY A 248 3.20 1.64 -18.69
C GLY A 248 2.54 2.97 -18.32
N TRP A 249 1.74 2.97 -17.25
CA TRP A 249 0.91 4.13 -16.84
C TRP A 249 1.66 5.15 -15.95
N GLY A 250 2.94 4.92 -15.65
CA GLY A 250 3.73 5.80 -14.76
C GLY A 250 3.28 5.81 -13.30
N TRP A 251 2.35 4.93 -12.91
CA TRP A 251 1.85 4.79 -11.55
C TRP A 251 1.63 3.31 -11.20
N SER A 252 1.57 3.01 -9.90
CA SER A 252 1.27 1.69 -9.37
C SER A 252 -0.23 1.33 -9.47
N TYR A 253 -0.80 1.43 -10.68
CA TYR A 253 -2.23 1.17 -10.94
C TYR A 253 -2.66 -0.24 -10.50
N MET A 254 -1.79 -1.23 -10.70
CA MET A 254 -2.06 -2.62 -10.30
C MET A 254 -2.04 -2.82 -8.79
N ASP A 255 -1.29 -2.00 -8.04
CA ASP A 255 -1.34 -2.05 -6.57
C ASP A 255 -2.70 -1.52 -6.08
N ASP A 256 -3.20 -0.43 -6.65
CA ASP A 256 -4.50 0.15 -6.28
C ASP A 256 -5.65 -0.80 -6.62
N THR A 257 -5.58 -1.39 -7.81
CA THR A 257 -6.54 -2.37 -8.27
C THR A 257 -6.52 -3.61 -7.37
N GLY A 258 -5.33 -4.12 -7.03
CA GLY A 258 -5.17 -5.21 -6.07
C GLY A 258 -5.76 -4.86 -4.70
N GLY A 259 -5.49 -3.65 -4.20
CA GLY A 259 -6.06 -3.10 -2.97
C GLY A 259 -7.59 -3.08 -2.96
N MET A 260 -8.21 -2.62 -4.05
CA MET A 260 -9.68 -2.63 -4.17
C MET A 260 -10.24 -4.05 -4.15
N HIS A 261 -9.60 -5.00 -4.84
CA HIS A 261 -10.03 -6.41 -4.81
C HIS A 261 -9.83 -7.03 -3.42
N GLY A 262 -8.77 -6.69 -2.70
CA GLY A 262 -8.56 -7.10 -1.31
C GLY A 262 -9.66 -6.59 -0.38
N ALA A 263 -10.05 -5.32 -0.53
CA ALA A 263 -11.17 -4.74 0.22
C ALA A 263 -12.51 -5.41 -0.13
N ILE A 264 -12.78 -5.64 -1.43
CA ILE A 264 -13.98 -6.35 -1.88
C ILE A 264 -14.02 -7.76 -1.29
N GLY A 265 -12.91 -8.50 -1.33
CA GLY A 265 -12.81 -9.83 -0.73
C GLY A 265 -13.10 -9.81 0.77
N ALA A 266 -12.56 -8.84 1.50
CA ALA A 266 -12.85 -8.66 2.93
C ALA A 266 -14.34 -8.37 3.19
N LEU A 267 -14.96 -7.48 2.40
CA LEU A 267 -16.37 -7.14 2.50
C LEU A 267 -17.28 -8.33 2.18
N THR A 268 -16.96 -9.10 1.15
CA THR A 268 -17.70 -10.30 0.78
C THR A 268 -17.58 -11.37 1.86
N ALA A 269 -16.39 -11.57 2.44
CA ALA A 269 -16.20 -12.49 3.55
C ALA A 269 -16.99 -12.06 4.80
N LEU A 270 -17.04 -10.75 5.11
CA LEU A 270 -17.89 -10.23 6.19
C LEU A 270 -19.37 -10.46 5.94
N HIS A 271 -19.84 -10.34 4.70
CA HIS A 271 -21.25 -10.57 4.36
C HIS A 271 -21.64 -12.05 4.41
N HIS A 272 -20.70 -12.95 4.14
CA HIS A 272 -20.92 -14.40 4.18
C HIS A 272 -20.95 -14.96 5.60
N LYS A 273 -20.29 -14.29 6.55
CA LYS A 273 -20.32 -14.65 7.98
C LYS A 273 -21.74 -14.59 8.55
#